data_AF-A0A8J4FTE1-F1
#
_entry.id   AF-A0A8J4FTE1-F1
#
_cell.length_a   1.000
_cell.length_b   1.000
_cell.length_c   1.000
_cell.angle_alpha   90.00
_cell.angle_beta   90.00
_cell.angle_gamma   90.00
#
_symmetry.space_group_name_H-M   'P 1'
#
loop_
_entity.id
_entity.type
_entity.pdbx_description
1 polymer ?
#
loop_
_entity_poly.entity_id
_entity_poly.type
_entity_poly.pdbx_seq_one_letter_code
_entity_poly.pdbx_strand_id
1 'polypeptide(L)'
;MARMVSKQRNSRRANEGKGMAVMLTALKHCMNRNGSESEISCLLHFETWGLEEEKLYFHADQLLRGVYSVWLEVWLKFFDRKDLLVVRSEDYFADPVEVYSRVAEWLGLDPSAIDYHARIERLGKAKTPAEAAQAMQAPVDDKLWNEIRQILLRGEREDVLRYEFNSRQAKLAAQGQQEQGVTGNSDGGRPPMSAAIRRELTEFYAPYNQRLAQLLEDPNFIRGWN
;
A
#
# COMPACT_ATOMS: atom_id res chain seq x y z
N MET A 1 31.41 0.32 23.20
CA MET A 1 30.65 -0.27 22.07
C MET A 1 29.40 0.55 21.67
N ALA A 2 28.56 1.03 22.59
CA ALA A 2 27.35 1.82 22.25
C ALA A 2 27.59 3.11 21.43
N ARG A 3 28.71 3.83 21.66
CA ARG A 3 29.08 5.05 20.90
C ARG A 3 29.50 4.81 19.45
N MET A 4 30.00 3.62 19.10
CA MET A 4 30.39 3.28 17.72
C MET A 4 29.17 2.90 16.89
N VAL A 5 28.25 2.13 17.49
CA VAL A 5 26.97 1.73 16.85
C VAL A 5 26.10 2.97 16.55
N SER A 6 26.04 3.96 17.44
CA SER A 6 25.27 5.19 17.19
C SER A 6 25.84 6.05 16.06
N LYS A 7 27.18 6.15 15.95
CA LYS A 7 27.86 6.90 14.89
C LYS A 7 27.66 6.27 13.51
N GLN A 8 27.70 4.94 13.43
CA GLN A 8 27.45 4.19 12.20
C GLN A 8 25.99 4.28 11.74
N ARG A 9 25.04 4.27 12.68
CA ARG A 9 23.60 4.39 12.42
C ARG A 9 23.21 5.80 11.96
N ASN A 10 23.83 6.85 12.52
CA ASN A 10 23.65 8.24 12.06
C ASN A 10 24.26 8.50 10.68
N SER A 11 25.42 7.90 10.37
CA SER A 11 26.04 8.01 9.04
C SER A 11 25.19 7.36 7.94
N ARG A 12 24.60 6.18 8.21
CA ARG A 12 23.67 5.51 7.28
C ARG A 12 22.41 6.34 7.00
N ARG A 13 21.77 6.91 8.04
CA ARG A 13 20.60 7.79 7.88
C ARG A 13 20.90 9.07 7.09
N ALA A 14 22.08 9.65 7.27
CA ALA A 14 22.50 10.83 6.50
C ALA A 14 22.76 10.52 5.02
N ASN A 15 23.25 9.31 4.71
CA ASN A 15 23.41 8.85 3.33
C ASN A 15 22.08 8.45 2.66
N GLU A 16 21.13 7.88 3.41
CA GLU A 16 19.79 7.55 2.89
C GLU A 16 19.03 8.80 2.43
N GLY A 17 19.10 9.91 3.19
CA GLY A 17 18.48 11.18 2.79
C GLY A 17 19.14 11.82 1.57
N LYS A 18 20.45 11.62 1.37
CA LYS A 18 21.13 12.04 0.14
C LYS A 18 20.72 11.19 -1.05
N GLY A 19 20.57 9.88 -0.88
CA GLY A 19 20.11 8.98 -1.95
C GLY A 19 18.72 9.36 -2.46
N MET A 20 17.78 9.66 -1.55
CA MET A 20 16.43 10.05 -1.93
C MET A 20 16.37 11.35 -2.73
N ALA A 21 17.04 12.40 -2.25
CA ALA A 21 17.05 13.69 -2.93
C ALA A 21 17.69 13.59 -4.33
N VAL A 22 18.75 12.77 -4.48
CA VAL A 22 19.38 12.50 -5.79
C VAL A 22 18.39 11.81 -6.73
N MET A 23 17.68 10.78 -6.27
CA MET A 23 16.68 10.09 -7.10
C MET A 23 15.53 11.01 -7.52
N LEU A 24 14.99 11.82 -6.60
CA LEU A 24 13.92 12.78 -6.93
C LEU A 24 14.40 13.85 -7.90
N THR A 25 15.64 14.31 -7.77
CA THR A 25 16.23 15.28 -8.70
C THR A 25 16.37 14.69 -10.09
N ALA A 26 16.90 13.47 -10.21
CA ALA A 26 17.04 12.76 -11.49
C ALA A 26 15.67 12.53 -12.14
N LEU A 27 14.68 12.08 -11.37
CA LEU A 27 13.32 11.86 -11.85
C LEU A 27 12.65 13.15 -12.33
N LYS A 28 12.74 14.23 -11.55
CA LYS A 28 12.25 15.56 -11.95
C LYS A 28 12.94 16.05 -13.22
N HIS A 29 14.25 15.86 -13.37
CA HIS A 29 14.96 16.26 -14.59
C HIS A 29 14.47 15.48 -15.80
N CYS A 30 14.36 14.15 -15.66
CA CYS A 30 13.87 13.24 -16.69
C CYS A 30 12.44 13.59 -17.14
N MET A 31 11.51 13.82 -16.20
CA MET A 31 10.11 14.20 -16.49
C MET A 31 9.96 15.58 -17.15
N ASN A 32 10.89 16.50 -16.89
CA ASN A 32 10.86 17.88 -17.41
C ASN A 32 11.63 18.07 -18.72
N ARG A 33 12.25 17.03 -19.30
CA ARG A 33 12.88 17.14 -20.62
C ARG A 33 11.82 17.27 -21.72
N ASN A 34 11.98 18.25 -22.61
CA ASN A 34 11.01 18.57 -23.67
C ASN A 34 10.80 17.41 -24.66
N GLY A 35 9.55 16.96 -24.78
CA GLY A 35 9.02 15.97 -25.73
C GLY A 35 7.55 15.65 -25.40
N SER A 36 6.71 15.28 -26.39
CA SER A 36 5.25 15.13 -26.21
C SER A 36 4.80 13.95 -25.34
N GLU A 37 5.74 13.16 -24.81
CA GLU A 37 5.49 11.99 -23.95
C GLU A 37 6.36 12.00 -22.68
N SER A 38 6.75 13.18 -22.18
CA SER A 38 7.87 13.32 -21.22
C SER A 38 7.72 12.53 -19.92
N GLU A 39 6.51 12.44 -19.34
CA GLU A 39 6.30 11.70 -18.08
C GLU A 39 6.31 10.18 -18.29
N ILE A 40 5.48 9.64 -19.20
CA ILE A 40 5.40 8.20 -19.50
C ILE A 40 6.73 7.69 -20.05
N SER A 41 7.33 8.40 -21.00
CA SER A 41 8.60 8.01 -21.60
C SER A 41 9.74 8.04 -20.58
N CYS A 42 9.73 9.01 -19.65
CA CYS A 42 10.67 9.02 -18.55
C CYS A 42 10.49 7.79 -17.65
N LEU A 43 9.25 7.50 -17.23
CA LEU A 43 8.96 6.41 -16.29
C LEU A 43 9.24 5.01 -16.87
N LEU A 44 8.99 4.80 -18.17
CA LEU A 44 9.20 3.51 -18.84
C LEU A 44 10.66 3.22 -19.20
N HIS A 45 11.44 4.27 -19.44
CA HIS A 45 12.78 4.15 -20.01
C HIS A 45 13.84 4.86 -19.17
N PHE A 46 13.56 5.11 -17.89
CA PHE A 46 14.38 5.90 -16.96
C PHE A 46 15.87 5.53 -17.08
N GLU A 47 16.17 4.24 -17.05
CA GLU A 47 17.52 3.66 -17.13
C GLU A 47 18.26 3.94 -18.45
N THR A 48 17.54 4.22 -19.54
CA THR A 48 18.15 4.47 -20.86
C THR A 48 18.50 5.93 -21.11
N TRP A 49 18.10 6.84 -20.20
CA TRP A 49 18.27 8.28 -20.38
C TRP A 49 19.68 8.80 -20.07
N GLY A 50 20.52 8.00 -19.42
CA GLY A 50 21.90 8.36 -19.10
C GLY A 50 22.55 7.41 -18.09
N LEU A 51 23.87 7.51 -17.97
CA LEU A 51 24.66 6.69 -17.03
C LEU A 51 24.30 6.93 -15.57
N GLU A 52 23.79 8.12 -15.23
CA GLU A 52 23.39 8.43 -13.86
C GLU A 52 22.01 7.82 -13.55
N GLU A 53 21.07 7.91 -14.49
CA GLU A 53 19.76 7.28 -14.38
C GLU A 53 19.85 5.75 -14.34
N GLU A 54 20.71 5.15 -15.18
CA GLU A 54 21.01 3.70 -15.16
C GLU A 54 21.45 3.22 -13.77
N LYS A 55 22.39 3.93 -13.14
CA LYS A 55 22.89 3.62 -11.79
C LYS A 55 21.81 3.77 -10.72
N LEU A 56 20.87 4.69 -10.91
CA LEU A 56 19.81 4.98 -9.96
C LEU A 56 18.60 4.08 -10.11
N TYR A 57 18.38 3.46 -11.28
CA TYR A 57 17.15 2.77 -11.65
C TYR A 57 16.64 1.80 -10.56
N PHE A 58 17.47 0.86 -10.10
CA PHE A 58 17.04 -0.14 -9.09
C PHE A 58 16.68 0.48 -7.73
N HIS A 59 17.14 1.70 -7.45
CA HIS A 59 16.78 2.44 -6.25
C HIS A 59 15.58 3.36 -6.48
N ALA A 60 15.48 3.94 -7.67
CA ALA A 60 14.42 4.85 -8.08
C ALA A 60 13.13 4.13 -8.49
N ASP A 61 13.18 2.84 -8.83
CA ASP A 61 12.06 1.97 -9.20
C ASP A 61 10.86 2.11 -8.26
N GLN A 62 11.13 2.22 -6.96
CA GLN A 62 10.10 2.40 -5.93
C GLN A 62 9.34 3.73 -6.07
N LEU A 63 9.98 4.74 -6.65
CA LEU A 63 9.33 6.01 -7.01
C LEU A 63 8.57 5.91 -8.33
N LEU A 64 9.21 5.31 -9.34
CA LEU A 64 8.63 5.22 -10.69
C LEU A 64 7.28 4.50 -10.66
N ARG A 65 7.20 3.38 -9.93
CA ARG A 65 5.97 2.61 -9.75
C ARG A 65 4.89 3.35 -8.97
N GLY A 66 5.27 4.32 -8.13
CA GLY A 66 4.35 5.10 -7.30
C GLY A 66 3.56 6.17 -8.05
N VAL A 67 3.92 6.48 -9.30
CA VAL A 67 3.25 7.51 -10.12
C VAL A 67 1.99 6.95 -10.78
N TYR A 68 1.00 6.55 -9.96
CA TYR A 68 -0.15 5.76 -10.41
C TYR A 68 -1.02 6.42 -11.48
N SER A 69 -1.18 7.74 -11.47
CA SER A 69 -2.01 8.43 -12.46
C SER A 69 -1.48 8.26 -13.88
N VAL A 70 -0.16 8.33 -14.06
CA VAL A 70 0.49 8.14 -15.36
C VAL A 70 0.29 6.71 -15.85
N TRP A 71 0.38 5.72 -14.97
CA TRP A 71 0.11 4.32 -15.32
C TRP A 71 -1.36 4.09 -15.65
N LEU A 72 -2.27 4.63 -14.84
CA LEU A 72 -3.71 4.48 -15.04
C LEU A 72 -4.17 5.06 -16.38
N GLU A 73 -3.62 6.22 -16.80
CA GLU A 73 -3.90 6.80 -18.12
C GLU A 73 -3.55 5.85 -19.27
N VAL A 74 -2.50 5.03 -19.13
CA VAL A 74 -2.16 4.00 -20.12
C VAL A 74 -3.20 2.90 -20.15
N TRP A 75 -3.66 2.41 -18.98
CA TRP A 75 -4.72 1.40 -18.91
C TRP A 75 -6.04 1.91 -19.50
N LEU A 76 -6.39 3.16 -19.23
CA LEU A 76 -7.62 3.79 -19.74
C LEU A 76 -7.63 4.03 -21.25
N LYS A 77 -6.51 3.86 -21.96
CA LYS A 77 -6.49 3.80 -23.43
C LYS A 77 -7.12 2.52 -24.00
N PHE A 78 -7.20 1.47 -23.18
CA PHE A 78 -7.61 0.13 -23.62
C PHE A 78 -8.82 -0.42 -22.85
N PHE A 79 -9.07 0.06 -21.63
CA PHE A 79 -10.17 -0.39 -20.77
C PHE A 79 -11.02 0.80 -20.33
N ASP A 80 -12.35 0.62 -20.31
CA ASP A 80 -13.23 1.65 -19.76
C ASP A 80 -13.02 1.78 -18.25
N ARG A 81 -13.22 3.00 -17.71
CA ARG A 81 -13.07 3.25 -16.26
C ARG A 81 -13.91 2.31 -15.39
N LYS A 82 -15.12 1.95 -15.85
CA LYS A 82 -16.04 1.02 -15.15
C LYS A 82 -15.50 -0.42 -15.04
N ASP A 83 -14.59 -0.81 -15.93
CA ASP A 83 -13.99 -2.15 -15.99
C ASP A 83 -12.73 -2.26 -15.13
N LEU A 84 -12.42 -1.20 -14.35
CA LEU A 84 -11.28 -1.17 -13.43
C LEU A 84 -11.78 -0.90 -12.00
N LEU A 85 -11.52 -1.83 -11.08
CA LEU A 85 -11.67 -1.60 -9.64
C LEU A 85 -10.32 -1.19 -9.04
N VAL A 86 -10.24 0.01 -8.48
CA VAL A 86 -9.05 0.47 -7.73
C VAL A 86 -9.36 0.44 -6.24
N VAL A 87 -8.59 -0.36 -5.51
CA VAL A 87 -8.76 -0.55 -4.06
C VAL A 87 -7.73 0.28 -3.30
N ARG A 88 -8.20 1.15 -2.41
CA ARG A 88 -7.34 1.85 -1.45
C ARG A 88 -6.85 0.88 -0.40
N SER A 89 -5.54 0.83 -0.20
CA SER A 89 -4.94 -0.06 0.78
C SER A 89 -5.32 0.33 2.20
N GLU A 90 -5.49 1.63 2.48
CA GLU A 90 -5.97 2.13 3.77
C GLU A 90 -7.34 1.56 4.11
N ASP A 91 -8.27 1.52 3.15
CA ASP A 91 -9.60 0.93 3.36
C ASP A 91 -9.49 -0.57 3.62
N TYR A 92 -8.61 -1.28 2.89
CA TYR A 92 -8.36 -2.71 3.10
C TYR A 92 -7.76 -3.01 4.48
N PHE A 93 -6.80 -2.21 4.94
CA PHE A 93 -6.18 -2.40 6.24
C PHE A 93 -7.08 -1.97 7.40
N ALA A 94 -8.00 -1.02 7.16
CA ALA A 94 -9.01 -0.62 8.12
C ALA A 94 -10.12 -1.67 8.26
N ASP A 95 -10.65 -2.15 7.13
CA ASP A 95 -11.72 -3.14 7.05
C ASP A 95 -11.56 -4.07 5.82
N PRO A 96 -10.83 -5.20 5.99
CA PRO A 96 -10.60 -6.14 4.89
C PRO A 96 -11.86 -6.90 4.48
N VAL A 97 -12.86 -7.02 5.37
CA VAL A 97 -14.11 -7.74 5.10
C VAL A 97 -14.95 -6.93 4.13
N GLU A 98 -15.15 -5.66 4.44
CA GLU A 98 -15.90 -4.73 3.59
C GLU A 98 -15.25 -4.61 2.21
N VAL A 99 -13.91 -4.48 2.15
CA VAL A 99 -13.19 -4.41 0.88
C VAL A 99 -13.31 -5.71 0.08
N TYR A 100 -13.26 -6.87 0.73
CA TYR A 100 -13.48 -8.14 0.06
C TYR A 100 -14.88 -8.24 -0.54
N SER A 101 -15.91 -7.89 0.23
CA SER A 101 -17.31 -7.91 -0.24
C SER A 101 -17.46 -7.05 -1.49
N ARG A 102 -16.91 -5.82 -1.48
CA ARG A 102 -16.89 -4.94 -2.64
C ARG A 102 -16.19 -5.56 -3.86
N VAL A 103 -15.05 -6.23 -3.65
CA VAL A 103 -14.31 -6.91 -4.73
C VAL A 103 -15.13 -8.08 -5.29
N ALA A 104 -15.76 -8.88 -4.42
CA ALA A 104 -16.61 -9.99 -4.83
C ALA A 104 -17.81 -9.50 -5.65
N GLU A 105 -18.52 -8.46 -5.18
CA GLU A 105 -19.63 -7.84 -5.90
C GLU A 105 -19.19 -7.31 -7.27
N TRP A 106 -18.05 -6.63 -7.34
CA TRP A 106 -17.51 -6.11 -8.60
C TRP A 106 -17.19 -7.21 -9.61
N LEU A 107 -16.71 -8.37 -9.14
CA LEU A 107 -16.48 -9.55 -9.97
C LEU A 107 -17.77 -10.32 -10.32
N GLY A 108 -18.93 -9.91 -9.80
CA GLY A 108 -20.20 -10.62 -9.96
C GLY A 108 -20.27 -11.93 -9.15
N LEU A 109 -19.49 -12.03 -8.07
CA LEU A 109 -19.47 -13.17 -7.16
C LEU A 109 -20.37 -12.91 -5.94
N ASP A 110 -20.84 -13.99 -5.32
CA ASP A 110 -21.57 -13.93 -4.04
C ASP A 110 -20.59 -13.59 -2.91
N PRO A 111 -20.72 -12.42 -2.24
CA PRO A 111 -19.85 -12.04 -1.13
C PRO A 111 -19.91 -13.03 0.05
N SER A 112 -21.03 -13.75 0.20
CA SER A 112 -21.22 -14.75 1.25
C SER A 112 -20.55 -16.10 0.95
N ALA A 113 -19.94 -16.26 -0.22
CA ALA A 113 -19.25 -17.50 -0.60
C ALA A 113 -18.12 -17.87 0.37
N ILE A 114 -17.44 -16.86 0.94
CA ILE A 114 -16.39 -17.07 1.94
C ILE A 114 -16.99 -17.70 3.22
N ASP A 115 -18.15 -17.23 3.63
CA ASP A 115 -18.85 -17.71 4.83
C ASP A 115 -19.44 -19.10 4.62
N TYR A 116 -19.93 -19.37 3.42
CA TYR A 116 -20.37 -20.70 3.02
C TYR A 116 -19.21 -21.72 3.08
N HIS A 117 -18.03 -21.37 2.52
CA HIS A 117 -16.85 -22.24 2.59
C HIS A 117 -16.47 -22.56 4.04
N ALA A 118 -16.40 -21.56 4.91
CA ALA A 118 -16.11 -21.80 6.32
C ALA A 118 -17.18 -22.61 7.03
N ARG A 119 -18.45 -22.42 6.69
CA ARG A 119 -19.54 -23.23 7.25
C ARG A 119 -19.40 -24.70 6.84
N ILE A 120 -19.09 -24.98 5.57
CA ILE A 120 -18.82 -26.34 5.08
C ILE A 120 -17.60 -26.96 5.76
N GLU A 121 -16.52 -26.20 5.95
CA GLU A 121 -15.33 -26.69 6.63
C GLU A 121 -15.62 -27.04 8.11
N ARG A 122 -16.41 -26.20 8.82
CA ARG A 122 -16.85 -26.48 10.20
C ARG A 122 -17.72 -27.73 10.26
N LEU A 123 -18.66 -27.89 9.31
CA LEU A 123 -19.50 -29.08 9.20
C LEU A 123 -18.66 -30.34 8.98
N GLY A 124 -17.64 -30.27 8.11
CA GLY A 124 -16.72 -31.40 7.88
C GLY A 124 -15.89 -31.80 9.10
N LYS A 125 -15.69 -30.88 10.06
CA LYS A 125 -14.98 -31.13 11.33
C LYS A 125 -15.91 -31.57 12.48
N ALA A 126 -17.23 -31.45 12.32
CA ALA A 126 -18.19 -31.83 13.36
C ALA A 126 -18.22 -33.35 13.55
N LYS A 127 -18.18 -33.80 14.80
CA LYS A 127 -18.24 -35.23 15.16
C LYS A 127 -19.62 -35.64 15.66
N THR A 128 -20.44 -34.68 16.05
CA THR A 128 -21.79 -34.89 16.59
C THR A 128 -22.85 -34.09 15.85
N PRO A 129 -24.13 -34.53 15.87
CA PRO A 129 -25.25 -33.77 15.31
C PRO A 129 -25.43 -32.38 15.96
N ALA A 130 -25.12 -32.27 17.25
CA ALA A 130 -25.18 -31.00 17.97
C ALA A 130 -24.11 -30.00 17.48
N GLU A 131 -22.88 -30.47 17.27
CA GLU A 131 -21.80 -29.66 16.68
C GLU A 131 -22.12 -29.25 15.24
N ALA A 132 -22.74 -30.13 14.45
CA ALA A 132 -23.16 -29.81 13.07
C ALA A 132 -24.27 -28.75 13.05
N ALA A 133 -25.27 -28.85 13.94
CA ALA A 133 -26.32 -27.85 14.07
C ALA A 133 -25.77 -26.48 14.53
N GLN A 134 -24.82 -26.48 15.47
CA GLN A 134 -24.14 -25.28 15.93
C GLN A 134 -23.27 -24.65 14.83
N ALA A 135 -22.56 -25.46 14.03
CA ALA A 135 -21.79 -24.98 12.89
C ALA A 135 -22.65 -24.30 11.82
N MET A 136 -23.88 -24.78 11.62
CA MET A 136 -24.83 -24.24 10.64
C MET A 136 -25.49 -22.93 11.11
N GLN A 137 -25.69 -22.77 12.42
CA GLN A 137 -26.23 -21.56 13.04
C GLN A 137 -25.17 -20.51 13.39
N ALA A 138 -23.88 -20.85 13.25
CA ALA A 138 -22.80 -19.95 13.58
C ALA A 138 -22.85 -18.69 12.69
N PRO A 139 -22.64 -17.49 13.28
CA PRO A 139 -22.52 -16.26 12.52
C PRO A 139 -21.50 -16.40 11.39
N VAL A 140 -21.88 -15.77 10.28
CA VAL A 140 -21.11 -15.59 9.05
C VAL A 140 -19.77 -14.91 9.37
N ASP A 141 -19.86 -13.82 10.13
CA ASP A 141 -18.79 -12.89 10.47
C ASP A 141 -17.56 -13.51 11.16
N ASP A 142 -17.71 -14.23 12.27
CA ASP A 142 -16.58 -14.19 13.21
C ASP A 142 -15.42 -15.15 12.90
N LYS A 143 -15.64 -16.43 12.58
CA LYS A 143 -14.53 -17.40 12.70
C LYS A 143 -13.57 -17.43 11.51
N LEU A 144 -14.07 -17.29 10.27
CA LEU A 144 -13.20 -17.36 9.09
C LEU A 144 -12.43 -16.07 8.89
N TRP A 145 -13.08 -14.91 9.07
CA TRP A 145 -12.36 -13.65 9.05
C TRP A 145 -11.41 -13.52 10.22
N ASN A 146 -11.77 -14.04 11.41
CA ASN A 146 -10.76 -14.18 12.45
C ASN A 146 -9.66 -15.17 12.06
N GLU A 147 -9.92 -16.29 11.38
CA GLU A 147 -8.88 -17.22 10.94
C GLU A 147 -8.00 -16.65 9.84
N ILE A 148 -8.54 -15.97 8.82
CA ILE A 148 -7.81 -15.22 7.80
C ILE A 148 -7.01 -14.11 8.46
N ARG A 149 -7.63 -13.37 9.39
CA ARG A 149 -6.94 -12.38 10.21
C ARG A 149 -5.85 -13.03 11.04
N GLN A 150 -6.07 -14.20 11.65
CA GLN A 150 -5.06 -14.95 12.37
C GLN A 150 -4.01 -15.53 11.40
N ILE A 151 -4.30 -15.84 10.15
CA ILE A 151 -3.30 -16.30 9.17
C ILE A 151 -2.43 -15.12 8.74
N LEU A 152 -3.03 -13.97 8.45
CA LEU A 152 -2.34 -12.71 8.19
C LEU A 152 -1.56 -12.21 9.43
N LEU A 153 -2.09 -12.43 10.64
CA LEU A 153 -1.52 -12.06 11.95
C LEU A 153 -0.74 -13.21 12.64
N ARG A 154 -0.56 -14.37 12.01
CA ARG A 154 0.30 -15.48 12.49
C ARG A 154 1.19 -16.01 11.37
N GLY A 155 1.39 -15.23 10.32
CA GLY A 155 2.53 -15.38 9.42
C GLY A 155 3.85 -15.30 10.20
N GLU A 156 4.98 -15.26 9.51
CA GLU A 156 6.25 -15.01 10.19
C GLU A 156 6.13 -13.73 11.03
N ARG A 157 6.78 -13.67 12.22
CA ARG A 157 6.59 -12.56 13.19
C ARG A 157 6.64 -11.18 12.53
N GLU A 158 7.41 -11.01 11.46
CA GLU A 158 7.54 -9.75 10.73
C GLU A 158 6.27 -9.35 9.95
N ASP A 159 5.55 -10.30 9.36
CA ASP A 159 4.32 -10.05 8.59
C ASP A 159 3.17 -9.59 9.49
N VAL A 160 3.08 -10.17 10.68
CA VAL A 160 2.10 -9.86 11.72
C VAL A 160 2.24 -8.41 12.17
N LEU A 161 3.47 -8.04 12.55
CA LEU A 161 3.80 -6.70 13.05
C LEU A 161 3.56 -5.64 11.96
N ARG A 162 3.84 -5.98 10.71
CA ARG A 162 3.60 -5.09 9.57
C ARG A 162 2.10 -4.87 9.31
N TYR A 163 1.27 -5.91 9.37
CA TYR A 163 -0.17 -5.77 9.20
C TYR A 163 -0.80 -4.97 10.34
N GLU A 164 -0.44 -5.27 11.60
CA GLU A 164 -0.94 -4.53 12.77
C GLU A 164 -0.59 -3.03 12.69
N PHE A 165 0.65 -2.74 12.31
CA PHE A 165 1.09 -1.37 12.08
C PHE A 165 0.25 -0.67 10.99
N ASN A 166 0.12 -1.29 9.82
CA ASN A 166 -0.66 -0.72 8.71
C ASN A 166 -2.13 -0.52 9.08
N SER A 167 -2.74 -1.47 9.79
CA SER A 167 -4.13 -1.37 10.25
C SER A 167 -4.31 -0.21 11.23
N ARG A 168 -3.36 -0.02 12.16
CA ARG A 168 -3.37 1.13 13.08
C ARG A 168 -3.24 2.46 12.33
N GLN A 169 -2.28 2.56 11.41
CA GLN A 169 -2.10 3.78 10.61
C GLN A 169 -3.32 4.09 9.75
N ALA A 170 -3.93 3.07 9.13
CA ALA A 170 -5.15 3.22 8.35
C ALA A 170 -6.33 3.76 9.18
N LYS A 171 -6.52 3.25 10.40
CA LYS A 171 -7.54 3.74 11.34
C LYS A 171 -7.32 5.19 11.74
N LEU A 172 -6.07 5.58 11.99
CA LEU A 172 -5.73 6.98 12.29
C LEU A 172 -5.98 7.90 11.10
N ALA A 173 -5.57 7.47 9.89
CA ALA A 173 -5.82 8.21 8.66
C ALA A 173 -7.33 8.38 8.38
N ALA A 174 -8.13 7.34 8.61
CA ALA A 174 -9.60 7.42 8.50
C ALA A 174 -10.21 8.42 9.49
N GLN A 175 -9.59 8.63 10.65
CA GLN A 175 -9.99 9.61 11.66
C GLN A 175 -9.43 11.02 11.42
N GLY A 176 -8.73 11.24 10.30
CA GLY A 176 -8.08 12.53 9.99
C GLY A 176 -6.91 12.86 10.92
N GLN A 177 -6.36 11.86 11.63
CA GLN A 177 -5.25 12.03 12.55
C GLN A 177 -3.98 11.46 11.92
N GLN A 178 -2.90 12.23 11.92
CA GLN A 178 -1.55 11.72 11.65
C GLN A 178 -0.86 11.47 12.99
N GLU A 179 -0.32 10.26 13.20
CA GLU A 179 0.48 9.99 14.38
C GLU A 179 1.76 10.85 14.34
N GLN A 180 1.91 11.77 15.30
CA GLN A 180 3.15 12.52 15.48
C GLN A 180 4.27 11.55 15.85
N GLY A 181 5.29 11.51 14.97
CA GLY A 181 6.56 10.80 15.08
C GLY A 181 6.72 9.87 16.28
N VAL A 182 6.45 8.57 16.07
CA VAL A 182 6.82 7.54 17.04
C VAL A 182 8.35 7.51 17.15
N THR A 183 8.88 8.15 18.20
CA THR A 183 10.23 7.93 18.72
C THR A 183 10.22 6.63 19.52
N GLY A 184 10.17 5.50 18.84
CA GLY A 184 10.15 4.19 19.46
C GLY A 184 10.33 3.13 18.40
N ASN A 185 11.16 2.12 18.66
CA ASN A 185 11.53 1.06 17.72
C ASN A 185 10.31 0.61 16.90
N SER A 186 10.34 0.95 15.62
CA SER A 186 9.40 0.49 14.63
C SER A 186 9.45 -1.03 14.54
N ASP A 187 8.27 -1.62 14.67
CA ASP A 187 7.98 -3.00 14.27
C ASP A 187 8.52 -3.25 12.86
N GLY A 188 9.35 -4.30 12.73
CA GLY A 188 10.05 -4.64 11.49
C GLY A 188 11.41 -3.96 11.27
N GLY A 189 12.01 -3.34 12.29
CA GLY A 189 13.43 -2.92 12.29
C GLY A 189 13.81 -1.77 11.34
N ARG A 190 12.91 -1.32 10.46
CA ARG A 190 13.17 -0.24 9.50
C ARG A 190 12.93 1.12 10.17
N PRO A 191 13.93 2.02 10.21
CA PRO A 191 13.80 3.31 10.90
C PRO A 191 12.69 4.18 10.27
N PRO A 192 12.05 5.05 11.07
CA PRO A 192 11.06 5.98 10.54
C PRO A 192 11.68 6.92 9.51
N MET A 193 10.96 7.17 8.42
CA MET A 193 11.34 8.11 7.38
C MET A 193 11.50 9.53 7.98
N SER A 194 12.54 10.25 7.56
CA SER A 194 12.74 11.62 8.04
C SER A 194 11.61 12.54 7.56
N ALA A 195 11.26 13.55 8.37
CA ALA A 195 10.22 14.51 8.02
C ALA A 195 10.55 15.30 6.74
N ALA A 196 11.84 15.58 6.49
CA ALA A 196 12.28 16.27 5.29
C ALA A 196 12.04 15.44 4.03
N ILE A 197 12.41 14.15 4.05
CA ILE A 197 12.15 13.22 2.93
C ILE A 197 10.66 13.05 2.71
N ARG A 198 9.88 12.88 3.80
CA ARG A 198 8.42 12.76 3.71
C ARG A 198 7.82 13.98 3.00
N ARG A 199 8.22 15.19 3.41
CA ARG A 199 7.75 16.42 2.77
C ARG A 199 8.11 16.46 1.27
N GLU A 200 9.35 16.14 0.92
CA GLU A 200 9.79 16.16 -0.48
C GLU A 200 9.04 15.15 -1.34
N LEU A 201 8.78 13.95 -0.82
CA LEU A 201 7.95 12.94 -1.48
C LEU A 201 6.50 13.38 -1.61
N THR A 202 5.90 13.96 -0.56
CA THR A 202 4.55 14.50 -0.60
C THR A 202 4.42 15.59 -1.66
N GLU A 203 5.37 16.53 -1.71
CA GLU A 203 5.40 17.59 -2.73
C GLU A 203 5.56 17.03 -4.14
N PHE A 204 6.41 16.01 -4.32
CA PHE A 204 6.61 15.35 -5.61
C PHE A 204 5.34 14.62 -6.09
N TYR A 205 4.66 13.88 -5.20
CA TYR A 205 3.48 13.09 -5.56
C TYR A 205 2.18 13.90 -5.63
N ALA A 206 2.13 15.09 -5.03
CA ALA A 206 0.93 15.94 -4.99
C ALA A 206 0.20 16.10 -6.34
N PRO A 207 0.85 16.53 -7.45
CA PRO A 207 0.15 16.67 -8.73
C PRO A 207 -0.35 15.32 -9.27
N TYR A 208 0.39 14.24 -9.03
CA TYR A 208 0.03 12.90 -9.50
C TYR A 208 -1.13 12.29 -8.72
N ASN A 209 -1.19 12.52 -7.41
CA ASN A 209 -2.29 12.09 -6.54
C ASN A 209 -3.58 12.88 -6.85
N GLN A 210 -3.46 14.18 -7.11
CA GLN A 210 -4.59 15.00 -7.58
C GLN A 210 -5.14 14.47 -8.92
N ARG A 211 -4.26 14.21 -9.88
CA ARG A 211 -4.63 13.62 -11.17
C ARG A 211 -5.25 12.23 -11.00
N LEU A 212 -4.72 11.39 -10.12
CA LEU A 212 -5.27 10.07 -9.81
C LEU A 212 -6.71 10.18 -9.29
N ALA A 213 -6.96 11.08 -8.34
CA ALA A 213 -8.29 11.28 -7.79
C ALA A 213 -9.30 11.76 -8.84
N GLN A 214 -8.86 12.61 -9.78
CA GLN A 214 -9.67 13.07 -10.90
C GLN A 214 -10.01 11.91 -11.85
N LEU A 215 -9.02 11.12 -12.26
CA LEU A 215 -9.22 9.95 -13.12
C LEU A 215 -10.14 8.89 -12.48
N LEU A 216 -10.09 8.77 -11.16
CA LEU A 216 -10.91 7.82 -10.41
C LEU A 216 -12.28 8.37 -10.01
N GLU A 217 -12.50 9.67 -10.18
CA GLU A 217 -13.67 10.41 -9.70
C GLU A 217 -13.92 10.21 -8.19
N ASP A 218 -12.83 10.05 -7.42
CA ASP A 218 -12.89 9.75 -5.99
C ASP A 218 -11.89 10.63 -5.20
N PRO A 219 -12.37 11.65 -4.46
CA PRO A 219 -11.51 12.53 -3.68
C PRO A 219 -10.83 11.83 -2.49
N ASN A 220 -11.26 10.61 -2.12
CA ASN A 220 -10.62 9.84 -1.06
C ASN A 220 -9.17 9.45 -1.41
N PHE A 221 -8.80 9.43 -2.70
CA PHE A 221 -7.41 9.19 -3.13
C PHE A 221 -6.46 10.37 -2.86
N ILE A 222 -6.98 11.51 -2.41
CA ILE A 222 -6.18 12.65 -1.90
C ILE A 222 -6.10 12.62 -0.36
N ARG A 223 -7.05 11.97 0.32
CA ARG A 223 -7.08 11.94 1.79
C ARG A 223 -5.85 11.23 2.35
N GLY A 224 -5.21 11.86 3.34
CA GLY A 224 -3.97 11.36 3.96
C GLY A 224 -2.68 11.91 3.35
N TRP A 225 -2.77 12.66 2.24
CA TRP A 225 -1.63 13.31 1.58
C TRP A 225 -1.58 14.84 1.77
N ASN A 226 -2.57 15.40 2.45
CA ASN A 226 -2.69 16.83 2.79
C ASN A 226 -2.21 17.11 4.21
#